data_AF-A0A091P6C1-F1
#
_entry.id   AF-A0A091P6C1-F1
#
_cell.length_a   1.000
_cell.length_b   1.000
_cell.length_c   1.000
_cell.angle_alpha   90.00
_cell.angle_beta   90.00
_cell.angle_gamma   90.00
#
_symmetry.space_group_name_H-M   'P 1'
#
loop_
_entity.id
_entity.type
_entity.pdbx_description
1 polymer ?
#
loop_
_entity_poly.entity_id
_entity_poly.type
_entity_poly.pdbx_seq_one_letter_code
_entity_poly.pdbx_strand_id
1 'polypeptide(L)'
;GFIYTGEVVHRMLTATQYIAPLMANFDPSVSRNSTVRYFDNGTALVVQWDHVHLQDNYNLGSFTFQATLLNDGRIIFGYKEIPVAVTQISSTNHPVKVGLSDAFVVVHRIQQIPNVRRRTIYEYHRVELQMSKITNLSAVEMIPLPTCLQFASCGPCVTAQIGFNCSWCSKLQRCSSGFDRHRQDWVDSGCPEESKDKICEKNIDTTETPPYSTTTLLPTTTKFRVLTTTRGSITSHLPTSLPTEDDTKIALHLKDNG
;
A
#
# COMPACT_ATOMS: atom_id res chain seq x y z
N GLY A 1 7.44 -15.29 4.23
CA GLY A 1 8.25 -14.07 4.21
C GLY A 1 7.41 -12.85 3.89
N PHE A 2 7.78 -11.70 4.44
CA PHE A 2 7.19 -10.40 4.11
C PHE A 2 8.22 -9.30 4.33
N ILE A 3 8.01 -8.14 3.71
CA ILE A 3 8.76 -6.90 3.95
C ILE A 3 7.91 -6.05 4.88
N TYR A 4 8.48 -5.63 6.01
CA TYR A 4 7.82 -4.71 6.94
C TYR A 4 8.00 -3.26 6.45
N THR A 5 6.91 -2.49 6.37
CA THR A 5 6.89 -1.14 5.77
C THR A 5 6.59 -0.03 6.77
N GLY A 6 6.36 -0.37 8.05
CA GLY A 6 6.09 0.62 9.07
C GLY A 6 7.36 1.23 9.68
N GLU A 7 7.18 2.36 10.35
CA GLU A 7 8.29 3.12 10.95
C GLU A 7 8.67 2.63 12.35
N VAL A 8 7.75 1.92 13.02
CA VAL A 8 7.90 1.55 14.43
C VAL A 8 7.95 0.04 14.60
N VAL A 9 9.11 -0.45 15.05
CA VAL A 9 9.27 -1.86 15.44
C VAL A 9 8.36 -2.16 16.65
N HIS A 10 7.32 -2.98 16.47
CA HIS A 10 6.38 -3.39 17.53
C HIS A 10 6.32 -4.93 17.62
N ARG A 11 5.59 -5.51 18.58
CA ARG A 11 5.40 -6.99 18.60
C ARG A 11 4.41 -7.48 17.53
N MET A 12 3.60 -6.60 16.98
CA MET A 12 2.54 -6.91 15.99
C MET A 12 2.93 -6.53 14.55
N LEU A 13 4.22 -6.56 14.22
CA LEU A 13 4.75 -6.17 12.90
C LEU A 13 4.14 -6.94 11.74
N THR A 14 3.82 -8.21 11.99
CA THR A 14 3.24 -9.14 11.01
C THR A 14 1.77 -8.86 10.72
N ALA A 15 1.10 -8.04 11.54
CA ALA A 15 -0.35 -7.90 11.49
C ALA A 15 -0.81 -6.73 10.61
N THR A 16 -0.07 -5.61 10.57
CA THR A 16 -0.64 -4.32 10.14
C THR A 16 0.03 -3.66 8.94
N GLN A 17 1.34 -3.82 8.73
CA GLN A 17 2.06 -3.10 7.67
C GLN A 17 3.06 -4.01 6.98
N TYR A 18 2.70 -4.48 5.78
CA TYR A 18 3.54 -5.45 5.08
C TYR A 18 3.35 -5.45 3.57
N ILE A 19 4.40 -5.90 2.90
CA ILE A 19 4.37 -6.41 1.53
C ILE A 19 4.70 -7.90 1.62
N ALA A 20 3.71 -8.76 1.40
CA ALA A 20 3.81 -10.19 1.64
C ALA A 20 3.60 -10.99 0.34
N PRO A 21 4.67 -11.37 -0.39
CA PRO A 21 4.53 -12.31 -1.49
C PRO A 21 4.00 -13.66 -1.01
N LEU A 22 4.44 -14.13 0.16
CA LEU A 22 3.85 -15.29 0.83
C LEU A 22 4.21 -15.26 2.31
N MET A 23 3.32 -14.75 3.15
CA MET A 23 3.44 -14.80 4.61
C MET A 23 2.92 -16.15 5.10
N ALA A 24 3.75 -16.90 5.81
CA ALA A 24 3.45 -18.14 6.49
C ALA A 24 4.56 -18.41 7.52
N ASN A 25 4.46 -19.50 8.27
CA ASN A 25 5.42 -19.89 9.31
C ASN A 25 6.77 -20.40 8.75
N PHE A 26 7.45 -19.60 7.94
CA PHE A 26 8.75 -19.97 7.39
C PHE A 26 9.85 -19.75 8.42
N ASP A 27 10.73 -20.73 8.57
CA ASP A 27 11.89 -20.67 9.44
C ASP A 27 13.16 -20.99 8.64
N PRO A 28 13.95 -19.95 8.25
CA PRO A 28 15.21 -20.14 7.54
C PRO A 28 16.29 -20.86 8.36
N SER A 29 16.12 -21.00 9.68
CA SER A 29 17.12 -21.67 10.52
C SER A 29 17.09 -23.21 10.39
N VAL A 30 16.00 -23.76 9.86
CA VAL A 30 15.78 -25.21 9.76
C VAL A 30 16.66 -25.86 8.68
N SER A 31 17.11 -25.11 7.67
CA SER A 31 17.99 -25.61 6.61
C SER A 31 19.13 -24.65 6.32
N ARG A 32 20.36 -25.19 6.19
CA ARG A 32 21.55 -24.39 5.83
C ARG A 32 21.49 -23.81 4.42
N ASN A 33 20.61 -24.35 3.57
CA ASN A 33 20.41 -23.86 2.22
C ASN A 33 19.40 -22.72 2.16
N SER A 34 18.63 -22.51 3.23
CA SER A 34 17.66 -21.41 3.31
C SER A 34 18.39 -20.08 3.42
N THR A 35 18.07 -19.14 2.53
CA THR A 35 18.60 -17.78 2.60
C THR A 35 17.53 -16.74 2.35
N VAL A 36 17.66 -15.57 2.97
CA VAL A 36 16.87 -14.38 2.63
C VAL A 36 17.87 -13.31 2.18
N ARG A 37 17.73 -12.86 0.94
CA ARG A 37 18.66 -11.90 0.34
C ARG A 37 17.88 -10.76 -0.28
N TYR A 38 18.51 -9.59 -0.34
CA TYR A 38 17.95 -8.45 -1.06
C TYR A 38 19.00 -7.81 -1.95
N PHE A 39 18.55 -7.13 -2.98
CA PHE A 39 19.37 -6.33 -3.88
C PHE A 39 18.60 -5.07 -4.27
N ASP A 40 19.27 -3.92 -4.23
CA ASP A 40 18.73 -2.64 -4.64
C ASP A 40 19.69 -1.98 -5.63
N ASN A 41 19.16 -1.54 -6.77
CA ASN A 41 19.92 -0.81 -7.79
C ASN A 41 19.39 0.62 -8.02
N GLY A 42 18.50 1.12 -7.15
CA GLY A 42 17.87 2.44 -7.25
C GLY A 42 16.66 2.50 -8.19
N THR A 43 16.47 1.52 -9.07
CA THR A 43 15.27 1.39 -9.92
C THR A 43 14.36 0.25 -9.47
N ALA A 44 14.91 -0.76 -8.80
CA ALA A 44 14.17 -1.86 -8.21
C ALA A 44 14.84 -2.37 -6.93
N LEU A 45 14.03 -2.59 -5.90
CA LEU A 45 14.38 -3.38 -4.72
C LEU A 45 13.83 -4.80 -4.90
N VAL A 46 14.70 -5.80 -4.88
CA VAL A 46 14.33 -7.22 -4.94
C VAL A 46 14.64 -7.87 -3.61
N VAL A 47 13.68 -8.60 -3.04
CA VAL A 47 13.86 -9.42 -1.84
C VAL A 47 13.46 -10.86 -2.19
N GLN A 48 14.39 -11.81 -2.01
CA GLN A 48 14.18 -13.22 -2.30
C GLN A 48 14.27 -14.05 -1.02
N TRP A 49 13.27 -14.90 -0.82
CA TRP A 49 13.29 -16.03 0.11
C TRP A 49 13.65 -17.26 -0.71
N ASP A 50 14.84 -17.81 -0.47
CA ASP A 50 15.43 -18.88 -1.26
C ASP A 50 15.52 -20.15 -0.42
N HIS A 51 14.93 -21.23 -0.93
CA HIS A 51 14.86 -22.54 -0.27
C HIS A 51 14.41 -22.49 1.20
N VAL A 52 13.42 -21.66 1.55
CA VAL A 52 12.90 -21.55 2.92
C VAL A 52 11.88 -22.65 3.21
N HIS A 53 11.87 -23.17 4.44
CA HIS A 53 10.96 -24.25 4.85
C HIS A 53 9.92 -23.75 5.86
N LEU A 54 8.76 -24.40 5.88
CA LEU A 54 7.76 -24.21 6.94
C LEU A 54 8.24 -24.87 8.22
N GLN A 55 8.22 -24.14 9.34
CA GLN A 55 8.65 -24.62 10.65
C GLN A 55 7.88 -25.87 11.09
N ASP A 56 6.54 -25.84 10.91
CA ASP A 56 5.66 -26.92 11.36
C ASP A 56 5.67 -28.15 10.44
N ASN A 57 6.12 -28.01 9.19
CA ASN A 57 6.06 -29.08 8.21
C ASN A 57 7.20 -29.02 7.18
N TYR A 58 8.40 -29.33 7.66
CA TYR A 58 9.63 -29.34 6.85
C TYR A 58 9.58 -30.27 5.63
N ASN A 59 8.86 -31.39 5.73
CA ASN A 59 8.80 -32.44 4.72
C ASN A 59 8.02 -32.04 3.45
N LEU A 60 7.28 -30.93 3.47
CA LEU A 60 6.55 -30.43 2.29
C LEU A 60 7.49 -29.92 1.20
N GLY A 61 8.78 -29.76 1.48
CA GLY A 61 9.77 -29.21 0.56
C GLY A 61 10.09 -27.74 0.83
N SER A 62 11.02 -27.22 0.03
CA SER A 62 11.46 -25.84 0.08
C SER A 62 10.55 -24.92 -0.73
N PHE A 63 10.47 -23.66 -0.30
CA PHE A 63 9.77 -22.60 -1.01
C PHE A 63 10.79 -21.57 -1.49
N THR A 64 10.65 -21.15 -2.74
CA THR A 64 11.46 -20.08 -3.33
C THR A 64 10.58 -19.06 -4.02
N PHE A 65 10.58 -17.84 -3.51
CA PHE A 65 9.74 -16.75 -3.99
C PHE A 65 10.41 -15.40 -3.72
N GLN A 66 9.96 -14.37 -4.42
CA GLN A 66 10.51 -13.02 -4.32
C GLN A 66 9.42 -11.95 -4.35
N ALA A 67 9.76 -10.78 -3.82
CA ALA A 67 9.05 -9.53 -4.05
C ALA A 67 10.00 -8.52 -4.71
N THR A 68 9.54 -7.86 -5.76
CA THR A 68 10.25 -6.78 -6.45
C THR A 68 9.42 -5.51 -6.36
N LEU A 69 9.98 -4.45 -5.82
CA LEU A 69 9.39 -3.11 -5.76
C LEU A 69 10.09 -2.24 -6.81
N LEU A 70 9.35 -1.78 -7.81
CA LEU A 70 9.87 -0.91 -8.86
C LEU A 70 9.68 0.57 -8.48
N ASN A 71 10.58 1.42 -8.96
CA ASN A 71 10.53 2.86 -8.72
C ASN A 71 9.32 3.56 -9.35
N ASP A 72 8.68 2.93 -10.34
CA ASP A 72 7.40 3.38 -10.92
C ASP A 72 6.17 2.99 -10.08
N GLY A 73 6.38 2.35 -8.92
CA GLY A 73 5.35 1.94 -7.98
C GLY A 73 4.75 0.57 -8.24
N ARG A 74 5.19 -0.16 -9.29
CA ARG A 74 4.77 -1.55 -9.49
C ARG A 74 5.37 -2.47 -8.44
N ILE A 75 4.60 -3.50 -8.08
CA ILE A 75 5.04 -4.56 -7.17
C ILE A 75 4.85 -5.90 -7.86
N ILE A 76 5.92 -6.68 -7.95
CA ILE A 76 5.89 -8.02 -8.56
C ILE A 76 6.19 -9.07 -7.50
N PHE A 77 5.31 -10.04 -7.36
CA PHE A 77 5.56 -11.26 -6.60
C PHE A 77 5.90 -12.39 -7.57
N GLY A 78 7.09 -12.97 -7.43
CA GLY A 78 7.55 -14.08 -8.26
C GLY A 78 7.61 -15.38 -7.45
N TYR A 79 7.10 -16.47 -8.00
CA TYR A 79 7.03 -17.78 -7.35
C TYR A 79 7.78 -18.81 -8.19
N LYS A 80 8.99 -19.16 -7.75
CA LYS A 80 9.85 -20.11 -8.46
C LYS A 80 9.62 -21.55 -8.02
N GLU A 81 9.44 -21.76 -6.72
CA GLU A 81 9.24 -23.07 -6.12
C GLU A 81 8.16 -22.99 -5.04
N ILE A 82 7.00 -23.59 -5.31
CA ILE A 82 5.85 -23.68 -4.41
C ILE A 82 5.40 -25.15 -4.40
N PRO A 83 5.90 -25.98 -3.46
CA PRO A 83 5.77 -27.44 -3.53
C PRO A 83 4.38 -27.95 -3.12
N VAL A 84 3.59 -27.12 -2.42
CA VAL A 84 2.20 -27.40 -2.04
C VAL A 84 1.32 -26.21 -2.34
N ALA A 85 0.02 -26.44 -2.54
CA ALA A 85 -0.93 -25.35 -2.71
C ALA A 85 -0.94 -24.45 -1.46
N VAL A 86 -0.93 -23.13 -1.65
CA VAL A 86 -0.90 -22.17 -0.53
C VAL A 86 -2.11 -22.35 0.41
N THR A 87 -3.25 -22.78 -0.13
CA THR A 87 -4.47 -23.08 0.64
C THR A 87 -4.33 -24.29 1.57
N GLN A 88 -3.30 -25.13 1.40
CA GLN A 88 -3.03 -26.30 2.24
C GLN A 88 -2.02 -26.00 3.37
N ILE A 89 -1.44 -24.79 3.39
CA ILE A 89 -0.54 -24.38 4.46
C ILE A 89 -1.35 -24.12 5.72
N SER A 90 -0.94 -24.72 6.84
CA SER A 90 -1.62 -24.55 8.12
C SER A 90 -1.58 -23.10 8.60
N SER A 91 -2.75 -22.57 8.98
CA SER A 91 -2.90 -21.24 9.56
C SER A 91 -3.07 -21.25 11.09
N THR A 92 -2.94 -22.42 11.74
CA THR A 92 -3.23 -22.59 13.17
C THR A 92 -2.24 -21.84 14.07
N ASN A 93 -0.94 -21.97 13.79
CA ASN A 93 0.11 -21.35 14.60
C ASN A 93 0.53 -19.97 14.08
N HIS A 94 0.36 -19.74 12.77
CA HIS A 94 0.75 -18.49 12.12
C HIS A 94 -0.21 -18.18 10.96
N PRO A 95 -0.65 -16.92 10.79
CA PRO A 95 -1.49 -16.56 9.66
C PRO A 95 -0.78 -16.80 8.32
N VAL A 96 -1.54 -17.28 7.34
CA VAL A 96 -1.11 -17.35 5.95
C VAL A 96 -1.72 -16.17 5.20
N LYS A 97 -0.91 -15.35 4.54
CA LYS A 97 -1.37 -14.16 3.79
C LYS A 97 -0.54 -13.95 2.53
N VAL A 98 -1.18 -13.42 1.49
CA VAL A 98 -0.53 -13.01 0.24
C VAL A 98 -1.14 -11.68 -0.17
N GLY A 99 -0.31 -10.64 -0.29
CA GLY A 99 -0.77 -9.29 -0.62
C GLY A 99 -0.10 -8.17 0.18
N LEU A 100 -0.82 -7.07 0.35
CA LEU A 100 -0.32 -5.82 0.93
C LEU A 100 -1.22 -5.40 2.11
N SER A 101 -0.64 -4.80 3.15
CA SER A 101 -1.40 -4.08 4.17
C SER A 101 -0.66 -2.81 4.57
N ASP A 102 -1.40 -1.73 4.80
CA ASP A 102 -0.85 -0.51 5.40
C ASP A 102 -1.75 0.04 6.51
N ALA A 103 -1.11 0.80 7.40
CA ALA A 103 -1.71 1.34 8.60
C ALA A 103 -1.11 2.71 8.94
N PHE A 104 -1.87 3.57 9.63
CA PHE A 104 -1.33 4.78 10.27
C PHE A 104 -1.33 4.63 11.80
N VAL A 105 -0.46 5.38 12.48
CA VAL A 105 -0.29 5.32 13.93
C VAL A 105 -0.76 6.61 14.59
N VAL A 106 -1.66 6.49 15.55
CA VAL A 106 -2.13 7.61 16.38
C VAL A 106 -1.52 7.50 17.78
N VAL A 107 -0.94 8.59 18.27
CA VAL A 107 -0.31 8.64 19.60
C VAL A 107 -1.22 9.37 20.58
N HIS A 108 -1.83 8.63 21.49
CA HIS A 108 -2.66 9.17 22.56
C HIS A 108 -1.82 9.45 23.81
N ARG A 109 -1.98 10.63 24.41
CA ARG A 109 -1.43 10.95 25.73
C ARG A 109 -2.39 10.45 26.80
N ILE A 110 -1.92 9.63 27.74
CA ILE A 110 -2.74 9.17 28.86
C ILE A 110 -2.74 10.28 29.91
N GLN A 111 -3.87 10.99 30.06
CA GLN A 111 -3.97 12.13 30.98
C GLN A 111 -3.66 11.76 32.44
N GLN A 112 -4.00 10.52 32.83
CA GLN A 112 -3.81 10.01 34.19
C GLN A 112 -2.36 9.65 34.53
N ILE A 113 -1.47 9.49 33.54
CA ILE A 113 -0.07 9.11 33.76
C ILE A 113 0.85 10.00 32.93
N PRO A 114 1.51 11.00 33.55
CA PRO A 114 2.44 11.86 32.83
C PRO A 114 3.56 11.04 32.19
N ASN A 115 3.97 11.44 30.99
CA ASN A 115 5.00 10.81 30.14
C ASN A 115 4.67 9.43 29.56
N VAL A 116 3.48 8.86 29.79
CA VAL A 116 3.05 7.64 29.09
C VAL A 116 2.27 7.99 27.83
N ARG A 117 2.73 7.44 26.70
CA ARG A 117 2.10 7.59 25.38
C ARG A 117 1.61 6.23 24.92
N ARG A 118 0.31 6.12 24.62
CA ARG A 118 -0.29 4.95 23.99
C ARG A 118 -0.27 5.14 22.47
N ARG A 119 0.26 4.16 21.74
CA ARG A 119 0.21 4.14 20.28
C ARG A 119 -0.90 3.20 19.84
N THR A 120 -1.79 3.67 18.99
CA THR A 120 -2.85 2.87 18.37
C THR A 120 -2.59 2.80 16.88
N ILE A 121 -2.59 1.59 16.32
CA ILE A 121 -2.35 1.35 14.90
C ILE A 121 -3.71 1.11 14.24
N TYR A 122 -4.01 1.85 13.17
CA TYR A 122 -5.24 1.72 12.40
C TYR A 122 -4.90 1.23 11.00
N GLU A 123 -5.25 -0.03 10.71
CA GLU A 123 -5.21 -0.60 9.36
C GLU A 123 -6.28 0.11 8.52
N TYR A 124 -5.91 0.65 7.36
CA TYR A 124 -6.83 1.44 6.53
C TYR A 124 -6.96 0.90 5.10
N HIS A 125 -5.96 0.18 4.58
CA HIS A 125 -6.06 -0.52 3.31
C HIS A 125 -5.38 -1.88 3.37
N ARG A 126 -6.02 -2.87 2.73
CA ARG A 126 -5.45 -4.18 2.44
C ARG A 126 -5.72 -4.56 0.99
N VAL A 127 -4.73 -5.18 0.36
CA VAL A 127 -4.88 -5.89 -0.92
C VAL A 127 -4.67 -7.36 -0.64
N GLU A 128 -5.71 -8.18 -0.77
CA GLU A 128 -5.62 -9.63 -0.57
C GLU A 128 -5.62 -10.36 -1.93
N LEU A 129 -4.56 -11.12 -2.18
CA LEU A 129 -4.45 -11.96 -3.37
C LEU A 129 -5.05 -13.34 -3.09
N GLN A 130 -5.75 -13.88 -4.08
CA GLN A 130 -6.35 -15.21 -3.97
C GLN A 130 -5.26 -16.28 -3.88
N MET A 131 -5.18 -16.96 -2.73
CA MET A 131 -4.19 -18.02 -2.48
C MET A 131 -4.23 -19.15 -3.52
N SER A 132 -5.41 -19.46 -4.07
CA SER A 132 -5.59 -20.47 -5.11
C SER A 132 -4.92 -20.12 -6.45
N LYS A 133 -4.57 -18.84 -6.66
CA LYS A 133 -3.87 -18.36 -7.85
C LYS A 133 -2.35 -18.36 -7.68
N ILE A 134 -1.85 -18.61 -6.46
CA ILE A 134 -0.43 -18.66 -6.17
C ILE A 134 0.07 -20.07 -6.43
N THR A 135 0.68 -20.27 -7.60
CA THR A 135 1.15 -21.58 -8.06
C THR A 135 2.64 -21.57 -8.35
N ASN A 136 3.22 -22.76 -8.53
CA ASN A 136 4.60 -22.89 -8.93
C ASN A 136 4.86 -22.25 -10.31
N LEU A 137 6.05 -21.66 -10.50
CA LEU A 137 6.47 -21.00 -11.74
C LEU A 137 5.46 -19.92 -12.23
N SER A 138 5.00 -19.08 -11.31
CA SER A 138 4.04 -18.02 -11.60
C SER A 138 4.52 -16.67 -11.08
N ALA A 139 3.86 -15.59 -11.51
CA ALA A 139 4.08 -14.26 -10.98
C ALA A 139 2.76 -13.49 -10.89
N VAL A 140 2.69 -12.57 -9.95
CA VAL A 140 1.61 -11.58 -9.81
C VAL A 140 2.22 -10.20 -9.92
N GLU A 141 1.72 -9.39 -10.85
CA GLU A 141 2.10 -7.98 -11.01
C GLU A 141 0.95 -7.10 -10.53
N MET A 142 1.25 -6.20 -9.59
CA MET A 142 0.35 -5.16 -9.12
C MET A 142 0.78 -3.83 -9.73
N ILE A 143 -0.16 -3.18 -10.42
CA ILE A 143 0.04 -1.89 -11.08
C ILE A 143 -0.60 -0.81 -10.20
N PRO A 144 0.14 0.24 -9.81
CA PRO A 144 -0.40 1.28 -8.95
C PRO A 144 -1.47 2.08 -9.72
N LEU A 145 -2.58 2.37 -9.03
CA LEU A 145 -3.56 3.33 -9.51
C LEU A 145 -3.18 4.75 -9.06
N PRO A 146 -3.63 5.79 -9.78
CA PRO A 146 -3.42 7.17 -9.35
C PRO A 146 -3.98 7.42 -7.94
N THR A 147 -3.27 8.20 -7.13
CA THR A 147 -3.69 8.58 -5.77
C THR A 147 -3.51 10.09 -5.56
N CYS A 148 -4.19 10.66 -4.57
CA CYS A 148 -4.14 12.09 -4.30
C CYS A 148 -2.70 12.60 -4.07
N LEU A 149 -1.87 11.81 -3.40
CA LEU A 149 -0.48 12.16 -3.07
C LEU A 149 0.42 12.41 -4.30
N GLN A 150 -0.02 12.01 -5.50
CA GLN A 150 0.71 12.25 -6.75
C GLN A 150 0.56 13.70 -7.25
N PHE A 151 -0.43 14.45 -6.79
CA PHE A 151 -0.64 15.84 -7.18
C PHE A 151 0.15 16.79 -6.27
N ALA A 152 1.13 17.48 -6.84
CA ALA A 152 2.01 18.39 -6.12
C ALA A 152 1.50 19.84 -6.02
N SER A 153 0.29 20.12 -6.51
CA SER A 153 -0.30 21.46 -6.46
C SER A 153 -1.81 21.44 -6.30
N CYS A 154 -2.35 22.53 -5.75
CA CYS A 154 -3.75 22.63 -5.37
C CYS A 154 -4.72 22.42 -6.54
N GLY A 155 -4.48 23.06 -7.68
CA GLY A 155 -5.38 22.97 -8.85
C GLY A 155 -5.59 21.53 -9.34
N PRO A 156 -4.52 20.82 -9.75
CA PRO A 156 -4.60 19.40 -10.12
C PRO A 156 -5.17 18.51 -9.01
N CYS A 157 -4.85 18.79 -7.74
CA CYS A 157 -5.36 18.03 -6.61
C CYS A 157 -6.88 18.09 -6.49
N VAL A 158 -7.46 19.30 -6.47
CA VAL A 158 -8.90 19.49 -6.22
C VAL A 158 -9.77 19.20 -7.45
N THR A 159 -9.16 19.19 -8.64
CA THR A 159 -9.84 18.85 -9.90
C THR A 159 -9.64 17.40 -10.33
N ALA A 160 -8.85 16.62 -9.58
CA ALA A 160 -8.56 15.24 -9.90
C ALA A 160 -9.81 14.37 -9.90
N GLN A 161 -10.00 13.60 -10.98
CA GLN A 161 -11.08 12.62 -11.12
C GLN A 161 -10.49 11.20 -11.18
N ILE A 162 -9.86 10.78 -10.08
CA ILE A 162 -9.15 9.50 -9.96
C ILE A 162 -9.87 8.49 -9.06
N GLY A 163 -11.12 8.74 -8.71
CA GLY A 163 -11.90 7.89 -7.80
C GLY A 163 -11.62 8.10 -6.31
N PHE A 164 -10.80 9.09 -5.95
CA PHE A 164 -10.56 9.51 -4.56
C PHE A 164 -11.09 10.94 -4.32
N ASN A 165 -11.59 11.18 -3.10
CA ASN A 165 -12.00 12.51 -2.65
C ASN A 165 -10.77 13.32 -2.21
N CYS A 166 -9.98 13.76 -3.20
CA CYS A 166 -8.77 14.52 -2.95
C CYS A 166 -9.08 15.93 -2.43
N SER A 167 -8.28 16.36 -1.47
CA SER A 167 -8.30 17.70 -0.87
C SER A 167 -6.87 18.23 -0.74
N TRP A 168 -6.73 19.55 -0.84
CA TRP A 168 -5.44 20.21 -0.72
C TRP A 168 -5.31 20.84 0.67
N CYS A 169 -4.18 20.61 1.34
CA CYS A 169 -3.86 21.30 2.58
C CYS A 169 -2.80 22.37 2.32
N SER A 170 -3.16 23.65 2.48
CA SER A 170 -2.25 24.77 2.19
C SER A 170 -1.12 24.86 3.22
N LYS A 171 -1.38 24.46 4.46
CA LYS A 171 -0.35 24.45 5.52
C LYS A 171 0.75 23.43 5.26
N LEU A 172 0.39 22.25 4.75
CA LEU A 172 1.32 21.16 4.45
C LEU A 172 1.83 21.17 3.00
N GLN A 173 1.22 21.99 2.13
CA GLN A 173 1.45 21.99 0.68
C GLN A 173 1.33 20.56 0.10
N ARG A 174 0.26 19.85 0.48
CA ARG A 174 0.09 18.43 0.16
C ARG A 174 -1.34 18.14 -0.29
N CYS A 175 -1.48 17.31 -1.32
CA CYS A 175 -2.75 16.72 -1.72
C CYS A 175 -2.96 15.38 -1.01
N SER A 176 -4.13 15.17 -0.40
CA SER A 176 -4.47 13.89 0.23
C SER A 176 -5.99 13.66 0.24
N SER A 177 -6.40 12.40 0.34
CA SER A 177 -7.76 12.01 0.70
C SER A 177 -8.01 12.04 2.22
N GLY A 178 -6.98 12.34 3.02
CA GLY A 178 -7.01 12.23 4.49
C GLY A 178 -6.83 10.80 5.02
N PHE A 179 -6.62 9.82 4.13
CA PHE A 179 -6.48 8.40 4.46
C PHE A 179 -5.20 7.81 3.85
N ASP A 180 -4.07 8.19 4.45
CA ASP A 180 -2.75 7.66 4.13
C ASP A 180 -1.85 7.64 5.37
N ARG A 181 -0.61 7.13 5.25
CA ARG A 181 0.34 7.05 6.37
C ARG A 181 0.62 8.39 7.07
N HIS A 182 0.45 9.52 6.40
CA HIS A 182 0.65 10.87 6.94
C HIS A 182 -0.62 11.47 7.54
N ARG A 183 -1.68 10.67 7.74
CA ARG A 183 -2.95 11.13 8.28
C ARG A 183 -2.81 11.86 9.62
N GLN A 184 -1.90 11.44 10.50
CA GLN A 184 -1.76 12.10 11.79
C GLN A 184 -1.31 13.55 11.63
N ASP A 185 -0.28 13.79 10.80
CA ASP A 185 0.22 15.12 10.47
C ASP A 185 -0.83 15.97 9.73
N TRP A 186 -1.63 15.32 8.88
CA TRP A 186 -2.80 15.93 8.22
C TRP A 186 -3.83 16.46 9.21
N VAL A 187 -4.22 15.63 10.19
CA VAL A 187 -5.20 16.00 11.23
C VAL A 187 -4.62 17.04 12.19
N ASP A 188 -3.39 16.86 12.67
CA ASP A 188 -2.73 17.77 13.60
C ASP A 188 -2.50 19.16 12.98
N SER A 189 -2.42 19.23 11.65
CA SER A 189 -2.34 20.48 10.89
C SER A 189 -3.68 21.18 10.67
N GLY A 190 -4.81 20.57 11.03
CA GLY A 190 -6.15 21.11 10.83
C GLY A 190 -6.66 21.00 9.39
N CYS A 191 -6.01 20.20 8.55
CA CYS A 191 -6.36 20.07 7.12
C CYS A 191 -7.78 19.52 6.85
N PRO A 192 -8.40 18.65 7.68
CA PRO A 192 -9.78 18.21 7.45
C PRO A 192 -10.82 19.32 7.54
N GLU A 193 -10.51 20.38 8.31
CA GLU A 193 -11.40 21.53 8.56
C GLU A 193 -11.09 22.70 7.61
N GLU A 194 -10.01 22.63 6.82
CA GLU A 194 -9.69 23.64 5.81
C GLU A 194 -10.84 23.66 4.78
N SER A 195 -11.64 24.73 4.79
CA SER A 195 -12.88 24.80 4.03
C SER A 195 -12.59 24.55 2.54
N LYS A 196 -13.39 23.68 1.91
CA LYS A 196 -13.38 23.47 0.45
C LYS A 196 -13.60 24.78 -0.35
N ASP A 197 -14.07 25.82 0.34
CA ASP A 197 -14.37 27.15 -0.20
C ASP A 197 -13.13 28.01 -0.43
N LYS A 198 -11.97 27.69 0.18
CA LYS A 198 -10.67 28.25 -0.23
C LYS A 198 -10.16 27.49 -1.45
N ILE A 199 -10.89 27.61 -2.55
CA ILE A 199 -10.51 27.06 -3.86
C ILE A 199 -9.20 27.73 -4.26
N CYS A 200 -8.08 27.04 -3.97
CA CYS A 200 -6.71 27.36 -4.36
C CYS A 200 -6.51 28.86 -4.57
N GLU A 201 -6.24 29.62 -3.50
CA GLU A 201 -6.06 31.08 -3.59
C GLU A 201 -5.20 31.40 -4.82
N LYS A 202 -5.82 32.00 -5.84
CA LYS A 202 -5.12 32.40 -7.05
C LYS A 202 -4.20 33.51 -6.61
N ASN A 203 -2.92 33.22 -6.44
CA ASN A 203 -1.88 34.25 -6.45
C ASN A 203 -1.85 34.85 -7.87
N ILE A 204 -2.78 35.76 -8.15
CA ILE A 204 -2.66 36.72 -9.25
C ILE A 204 -1.82 37.85 -8.66
N ASP A 205 -0.50 37.65 -8.65
CA ASP A 205 0.38 38.81 -8.57
C ASP A 205 0.31 39.49 -9.95
N THR A 206 -0.31 40.66 -9.94
CA THR A 206 -0.63 41.42 -11.14
C THR A 206 0.58 42.24 -11.53
N THR A 207 1.43 41.71 -12.40
CA THR A 207 2.35 42.54 -13.20
C THR A 207 2.67 41.87 -14.52
N GLU A 208 2.02 42.39 -15.57
CA GLU A 208 2.45 42.51 -16.97
C GLU A 208 2.90 41.25 -17.76
N THR A 209 2.03 40.79 -18.66
CA THR A 209 2.34 40.09 -19.94
C THR A 209 3.21 40.95 -20.89
N PRO A 210 3.92 40.43 -21.92
CA PRO A 210 3.59 39.27 -22.80
C PRO A 210 4.83 38.46 -23.33
N PRO A 211 4.78 37.61 -24.40
CA PRO A 211 3.67 36.88 -25.05
C PRO A 211 3.85 35.34 -25.12
N TYR A 212 2.71 34.65 -25.20
CA TYR A 212 2.40 33.49 -26.05
C TYR A 212 3.48 32.43 -26.35
N SER A 213 3.24 31.21 -25.86
CA SER A 213 3.56 29.97 -26.59
C SER A 213 2.50 28.92 -26.25
N THR A 214 1.45 28.83 -27.07
CA THR A 214 0.59 27.65 -27.11
C THR A 214 1.42 26.44 -27.50
N THR A 215 1.65 25.52 -26.57
CA THR A 215 1.93 24.13 -26.93
C THR A 215 0.66 23.33 -26.69
N THR A 216 -0.06 23.08 -27.78
CA THR A 216 -1.17 22.13 -27.85
C THR A 216 -0.62 20.74 -27.52
N LEU A 217 -0.83 20.26 -26.29
CA LEU A 217 -0.69 18.83 -26.00
C LEU A 217 -1.93 18.14 -26.56
N LEU A 218 -1.73 17.39 -27.65
CA LEU A 218 -2.76 16.55 -28.25
C LEU A 218 -3.34 15.59 -27.20
N PRO A 219 -4.66 15.31 -27.23
CA PRO A 219 -5.21 14.17 -26.53
C PRO A 219 -4.58 12.91 -27.14
N THR A 220 -3.71 12.26 -26.39
CA THR A 220 -3.20 10.94 -26.77
C THR A 220 -4.35 9.96 -26.55
N THR A 221 -5.10 9.71 -27.61
CA THR A 221 -6.00 8.57 -27.69
C THR A 221 -5.15 7.32 -27.48
N THR A 222 -5.37 6.63 -26.36
CA THR A 222 -4.82 5.32 -26.08
C THR A 222 -5.37 4.34 -27.13
N LYS A 223 -4.65 4.19 -28.25
CA LYS A 223 -4.87 3.11 -29.19
C LYS A 223 -4.33 1.83 -28.56
N PHE A 224 -5.24 0.94 -28.16
CA PHE A 224 -4.93 -0.43 -27.83
C PHE A 224 -4.15 -1.08 -28.98
N ARG A 225 -2.90 -1.45 -28.73
CA ARG A 225 -2.13 -2.30 -29.64
C ARG A 225 -2.21 -3.73 -29.10
N VAL A 226 -3.19 -4.48 -29.63
CA VAL A 226 -3.29 -5.92 -29.43
C VAL A 226 -2.14 -6.58 -30.19
N LEU A 227 -1.17 -7.12 -29.47
CA LEU A 227 -0.28 -8.16 -30.00
C LEU A 227 -0.91 -9.50 -29.62
N THR A 228 -1.62 -10.08 -30.58
CA THR A 228 -2.19 -11.42 -30.49
C THR A 228 -1.08 -12.45 -30.62
N THR A 229 -0.89 -13.27 -29.60
CA THR A 229 -0.54 -14.68 -29.78
C THR A 229 -1.16 -15.50 -28.64
N THR A 230 -2.08 -16.38 -29.05
CA THR A 230 -2.63 -17.55 -28.33
C THR A 230 -3.72 -17.35 -27.25
N ARG A 231 -4.71 -18.24 -27.34
CA ARG A 231 -6.05 -18.26 -26.73
C ARG A 231 -6.02 -18.46 -25.20
N GLY A 232 -6.81 -17.66 -24.50
CA GLY A 232 -7.29 -17.94 -23.14
C GLY A 232 -8.33 -16.90 -22.72
N SER A 233 -9.52 -17.35 -22.34
CA SER A 233 -10.63 -16.49 -21.87
C SER A 233 -10.24 -15.78 -20.57
N ILE A 234 -10.27 -14.44 -20.55
CA ILE A 234 -10.06 -13.62 -19.35
C ILE A 234 -11.42 -13.05 -18.95
N THR A 235 -11.99 -13.56 -17.85
CA THR A 235 -13.08 -12.88 -17.14
C THR A 235 -12.47 -11.83 -16.22
N SER A 236 -12.60 -10.55 -16.60
CA SER A 236 -12.26 -9.44 -15.72
C SER A 236 -13.39 -9.23 -14.71
N HIS A 237 -13.17 -9.63 -13.46
CA HIS A 237 -14.02 -9.21 -12.35
C HIS A 237 -13.31 -8.08 -11.60
N LEU A 238 -14.00 -6.94 -11.52
CA LEU A 238 -13.62 -5.76 -10.73
C LEU A 238 -13.68 -6.13 -9.24
N PRO A 239 -12.61 -5.93 -8.44
CA PRO A 239 -12.70 -6.13 -7.00
C PRO A 239 -13.61 -5.04 -6.41
N THR A 240 -14.73 -5.46 -5.83
CA THR A 240 -15.58 -4.59 -5.01
C THR A 240 -15.04 -4.65 -3.60
N SER A 241 -14.18 -3.70 -3.23
CA SER A 241 -13.89 -3.40 -1.83
C SER A 241 -13.96 -1.88 -1.67
N LEU A 242 -15.17 -1.37 -1.43
CA LEU A 242 -15.31 -0.06 -0.82
C LEU A 242 -14.73 -0.14 0.60
N PRO A 243 -13.93 0.83 1.05
CA PRO A 243 -13.58 0.93 2.45
C PRO A 243 -14.86 1.20 3.26
N THR A 244 -15.07 0.46 4.35
CA THR A 244 -16.13 0.74 5.31
C THR A 244 -15.85 2.08 5.98
N GLU A 245 -16.46 3.13 5.43
CA GLU A 245 -16.39 4.51 5.94
C GLU A 245 -16.94 4.63 7.39
N ASP A 246 -17.65 3.59 7.87
CA ASP A 246 -18.41 3.60 9.12
C ASP A 246 -17.61 3.23 10.38
N ASP A 247 -16.48 2.51 10.27
CA ASP A 247 -15.74 2.06 11.47
C ASP A 247 -14.94 3.18 12.15
N THR A 248 -14.71 4.31 11.46
CA THR A 248 -14.02 5.49 12.01
C THR A 248 -14.91 6.54 12.66
N LYS A 249 -16.25 6.48 12.49
CA LYS A 249 -17.16 7.41 13.19
C LYS A 249 -17.26 7.13 14.69
N ILE A 250 -16.97 5.90 15.11
CA ILE A 250 -16.98 5.52 16.53
C ILE A 250 -15.84 6.22 17.30
N ALA A 251 -14.72 6.56 16.65
CA ALA A 251 -13.62 7.27 17.29
C ALA A 251 -13.88 8.78 17.52
N LEU A 252 -14.91 9.35 16.87
CA LEU A 252 -15.27 10.77 16.99
C LEU A 252 -16.30 11.05 18.10
N HIS A 253 -16.97 10.03 18.65
CA HIS A 253 -18.01 10.21 19.68
C HIS A 253 -17.62 9.82 21.11
N LEU A 254 -16.36 9.44 21.36
CA LEU A 254 -15.85 9.24 22.73
C LEU A 254 -15.10 10.49 23.20
N LYS A 255 -15.83 11.60 23.30
CA LYS A 255 -15.44 12.74 24.13
C LYS A 255 -16.64 13.10 25.02
N ASP A 256 -16.35 13.14 26.32
CA ASP A 256 -17.17 13.59 27.45
C ASP A 256 -18.46 12.81 27.77
N ASN A 257 -18.32 11.86 28.70
CA ASN A 257 -19.18 11.77 29.88
C ASN A 257 -18.47 10.91 30.95
N GLY A 258 -17.82 11.59 31.91
CA GLY A 258 -17.16 10.99 33.07
C GLY A 258 -15.92 11.74 33.49
#